data_AF-A0A4Q4VBA0-F1
#
_entry.id   AF-A0A4Q4VBA0-F1
#
_cell.length_a   1.000
_cell.length_b   1.000
_cell.length_c   1.000
_cell.angle_alpha   90.00
_cell.angle_beta   90.00
_cell.angle_gamma   90.00
#
_symmetry.space_group_name_H-M   'P 1'
#
loop_
_entity.id
_entity.type
_entity.pdbx_description
1 polymer ?
#
loop_
_entity_poly.entity_id
_entity_poly.type
_entity_poly.pdbx_seq_one_letter_code
_entity_poly.pdbx_strand_id
1 'polypeptide(L)'
;MLGAIDAASYHAAYASAMLISLLYLALGPRPKDYIAFGDSQEGSLLVHLCGVRSIRELTTADVDVQIGQNGMNRGTDVHPDQAVEPSAADGSTSYRAYLRYLRAQAANSTDSNSAAIYLAALDSLEIFCAAASDNDDEDWKSKADSDPHSKTPFAWQYRLSDSFIDRLQRRTPLALAIFACWATVLGKLETGWVTEGWPEHIVFGIWSIMSAEDRLMIRWSMAQIGLKEPALGDTPASSFPEDRI
;
A
#
# COMPACT_ATOMS: atom_id res chain seq x y z
N MET A 1 0.36 30.33 -25.50
CA MET A 1 0.83 29.15 -26.25
C MET A 1 0.82 27.92 -25.34
N LEU A 2 -0.36 27.45 -24.96
CA LEU A 2 -0.55 26.16 -24.28
C LEU A 2 -0.88 25.17 -25.40
N GLY A 3 0.18 24.69 -26.06
CA GLY A 3 0.06 23.71 -27.13
C GLY A 3 -0.45 22.40 -26.55
N ALA A 4 -1.49 21.87 -27.19
CA ALA A 4 -2.08 20.57 -26.93
C ALA A 4 -0.98 19.53 -26.65
N ILE A 5 -1.03 18.94 -25.46
CA ILE A 5 -0.38 17.66 -25.22
C ILE A 5 -1.16 16.69 -26.11
N ASP A 6 -0.66 16.47 -27.32
CA ASP A 6 -1.19 15.49 -28.27
C ASP A 6 -1.23 14.12 -27.59
N ALA A 7 -2.23 13.29 -27.93
CA ALA A 7 -2.40 11.98 -27.30
C ALA A 7 -1.12 11.14 -27.41
N ALA A 8 -0.34 11.28 -28.49
CA ALA A 8 0.95 10.63 -28.66
C ALA A 8 2.01 11.09 -27.62
N SER A 9 2.05 12.38 -27.30
CA SER A 9 2.94 12.96 -26.28
C SER A 9 2.58 12.49 -24.87
N TYR A 10 1.29 12.27 -24.60
CA TYR A 10 0.82 11.70 -23.33
C TYR A 10 1.26 10.23 -23.17
N HIS A 11 1.06 9.38 -24.19
CA HIS A 11 1.48 7.98 -24.13
C HIS A 11 2.99 7.87 -23.90
N ALA A 12 3.79 8.74 -24.54
CA ALA A 12 5.22 8.81 -24.34
C ALA A 12 5.60 9.25 -22.91
N ALA A 13 4.93 10.27 -22.35
CA ALA A 13 5.16 10.72 -20.98
C ALA A 13 4.78 9.64 -19.96
N TYR A 14 3.64 8.98 -20.15
CA TYR A 14 3.19 7.87 -19.31
C TYR A 14 4.16 6.69 -19.36
N ALA A 15 4.56 6.25 -20.56
CA ALA A 15 5.54 5.18 -20.72
C ALA A 15 6.88 5.54 -20.08
N SER A 16 7.31 6.80 -20.22
CA SER A 16 8.54 7.30 -19.57
C SER A 16 8.44 7.24 -18.06
N ALA A 17 7.32 7.69 -17.47
CA ALA A 17 7.11 7.64 -16.02
C ALA A 17 7.06 6.20 -15.49
N MET A 18 6.42 5.28 -16.23
CA MET A 18 6.42 3.85 -15.90
C MET A 18 7.83 3.27 -15.93
N LEU A 19 8.61 3.57 -16.98
CA LEU A 19 10.00 3.12 -17.08
C LEU A 19 10.88 3.72 -15.98
N ILE A 20 10.72 5.00 -15.66
CA ILE A 20 11.43 5.66 -14.55
C ILE A 20 11.06 4.97 -13.22
N SER A 21 9.79 4.64 -13.02
CA SER A 21 9.33 3.96 -11.81
C SER A 21 9.88 2.54 -11.70
N LEU A 22 9.88 1.79 -12.80
CA LEU A 22 10.48 0.46 -12.87
C LEU A 22 11.98 0.52 -12.63
N LEU A 23 12.69 1.50 -13.21
CA LEU A 23 14.12 1.71 -12.98
C LEU A 23 14.40 2.10 -11.52
N TYR A 24 13.58 2.95 -10.92
CA TYR A 24 13.69 3.31 -9.51
C TYR A 24 13.54 2.07 -8.62
N LEU A 25 12.54 1.21 -8.88
CA LEU A 25 12.32 -0.02 -8.13
C LEU A 25 13.46 -1.02 -8.34
N ALA A 26 13.91 -1.17 -9.58
CA ALA A 26 15.04 -2.01 -10.00
C ALA A 26 16.37 -1.63 -9.35
N LEU A 27 16.58 -0.36 -9.03
CA LEU A 27 17.75 0.11 -8.30
C LEU A 27 17.75 -0.33 -6.83
N GLY A 28 16.61 -0.82 -6.33
CA GLY A 28 16.45 -1.30 -4.98
C GLY A 28 16.23 -0.19 -3.95
N PRO A 29 15.91 -0.59 -2.71
CA PRO A 29 15.61 0.34 -1.62
C PRO A 29 16.84 1.14 -1.20
N ARG A 30 16.65 2.44 -0.98
CA ARG A 30 17.68 3.35 -0.44
C ARG A 30 17.37 3.71 1.00
N PRO A 31 18.37 3.87 1.88
CA PRO A 31 18.13 4.29 3.25
C PRO A 31 17.25 5.54 3.32
N LYS A 32 16.18 5.49 4.13
CA LYS A 32 15.23 6.59 4.36
C LYS A 32 14.32 6.93 3.18
N ASP A 33 14.19 6.03 2.20
CA ASP A 33 13.26 6.15 1.09
C ASP A 33 12.37 4.90 1.01
N TYR A 34 11.07 5.08 1.30
CA TYR A 34 10.13 3.99 1.49
C TYR A 34 9.01 3.99 0.44
N ILE A 35 9.31 4.43 -0.79
CA ILE A 35 8.39 4.56 -1.96
C ILE A 35 7.35 5.66 -1.79
N ALA A 36 6.62 5.63 -0.67
CA ALA A 36 5.50 6.51 -0.37
C ALA A 36 5.88 7.71 0.49
N PHE A 37 6.87 7.54 1.34
CA PHE A 37 7.36 8.55 2.27
C PHE A 37 8.87 8.37 2.44
N GLY A 38 9.56 9.45 2.81
CA GLY A 38 11.00 9.47 3.01
C GLY A 38 11.44 10.75 3.69
N ASP A 39 12.74 10.89 3.92
CA ASP A 39 13.34 12.10 4.49
C ASP A 39 13.71 13.15 3.42
N SER A 40 13.80 12.74 2.15
CA SER A 40 14.05 13.65 1.03
C SER A 40 12.80 14.46 0.69
N GLN A 41 12.97 15.78 0.54
CA GLN A 41 11.93 16.68 0.02
C GLN A 41 11.67 16.45 -1.48
N GLU A 42 12.55 15.71 -2.15
CA GLU A 42 12.37 15.22 -3.52
C GLU A 42 11.29 14.13 -3.49
N GLY A 43 10.15 14.42 -4.12
CA GLY A 43 8.88 13.72 -3.95
C GLY A 43 8.99 12.21 -4.08
N SER A 44 8.32 11.50 -3.17
CA SER A 44 8.30 10.04 -3.17
C SER A 44 7.76 9.50 -4.49
N LEU A 45 8.17 8.27 -4.85
CA LEU A 45 7.73 7.61 -6.10
C LEU A 45 6.21 7.66 -6.25
N LEU A 46 5.46 7.48 -5.16
CA LEU A 46 3.99 7.62 -5.19
C LEU A 46 3.54 9.00 -5.66
N VAL A 47 4.18 10.07 -5.19
CA VAL A 47 3.83 11.44 -5.61
C VAL A 47 4.12 11.64 -7.09
N HIS A 48 5.24 11.09 -7.60
CA HIS A 48 5.56 11.13 -9.01
C HIS A 48 4.50 10.42 -9.86
N LEU A 49 4.11 9.21 -9.47
CA LEU A 49 3.06 8.42 -10.12
C LEU A 49 1.70 9.13 -10.09
N CYS A 50 1.36 9.76 -8.97
CA CYS A 50 0.14 10.55 -8.83
C CYS A 50 0.16 11.82 -9.68
N GLY A 51 1.29 12.51 -9.82
CA GLY A 51 1.41 13.66 -10.72
C GLY A 51 1.09 13.30 -12.18
N VAL A 52 1.56 12.14 -12.64
CA VAL A 52 1.24 11.61 -13.97
C VAL A 52 -0.24 11.21 -14.08
N ARG A 53 -0.83 10.70 -12.99
CA ARG A 53 -2.27 10.42 -12.90
C ARG A 53 -3.13 11.68 -13.05
N SER A 54 -2.80 12.77 -12.35
CA SER A 54 -3.56 14.02 -12.45
C SER A 54 -3.53 14.55 -13.89
N ILE A 55 -2.40 14.45 -14.58
CA ILE A 55 -2.29 14.84 -16.01
C ILE A 55 -3.21 13.97 -16.88
N ARG A 56 -3.33 12.67 -16.60
CA ARG A 56 -4.28 11.79 -17.30
C ARG A 56 -5.72 12.25 -17.08
N GLU A 57 -6.12 12.47 -15.83
CA GLU A 57 -7.49 12.85 -15.47
C GLU A 57 -7.90 14.20 -16.09
N LEU A 58 -6.97 15.15 -16.26
CA LEU A 58 -7.21 16.39 -17.00
C LEU A 58 -7.34 16.21 -18.52
N THR A 59 -6.70 15.19 -19.09
CA THR A 59 -6.71 14.92 -20.53
C THR A 59 -7.88 14.01 -20.93
N THR A 60 -8.35 13.16 -20.01
CA THR A 60 -9.46 12.21 -20.18
C THR A 60 -10.76 12.70 -19.55
N ALA A 61 -11.01 14.01 -19.48
CA ALA A 61 -12.30 14.57 -19.03
C ALA A 61 -13.52 14.14 -19.88
N ASP A 62 -13.37 13.15 -20.78
CA ASP A 62 -14.42 12.54 -21.60
C ASP A 62 -14.53 11.01 -21.42
N VAL A 63 -13.85 10.42 -20.44
CA VAL A 63 -14.06 8.99 -20.08
C VAL A 63 -14.50 8.90 -18.63
N ASP A 64 -15.82 8.89 -18.46
CA ASP A 64 -16.54 8.53 -17.25
C ASP A 64 -16.10 7.11 -16.82
N VAL A 65 -15.03 7.03 -16.03
CA VAL A 65 -14.81 5.87 -15.18
C VAL A 65 -15.80 6.02 -14.05
N GLN A 66 -17.00 5.47 -14.28
CA GLN A 66 -18.01 5.27 -13.26
C GLN A 66 -17.35 4.51 -12.10
N ILE A 67 -16.92 5.28 -11.11
CA ILE A 67 -16.72 4.79 -9.76
C ILE A 67 -18.11 4.28 -9.37
N GLY A 68 -18.27 2.96 -9.34
CA GLY A 68 -19.48 2.31 -8.88
C GLY A 68 -19.77 2.74 -7.45
N GLN A 69 -20.53 3.82 -7.31
CA GLN A 69 -21.25 4.19 -6.10
C GLN A 69 -22.41 3.19 -5.91
N ASN A 70 -22.08 1.92 -5.66
CA ASN A 70 -23.05 1.01 -5.08
C ASN A 70 -22.84 1.03 -3.57
N GLY A 71 -23.45 2.04 -2.94
CA GLY A 71 -23.80 1.99 -1.53
C GLY A 71 -24.76 0.82 -1.32
N MET A 72 -24.21 -0.37 -1.05
CA MET A 72 -25.00 -1.51 -0.62
C MET A 72 -25.23 -1.38 0.89
N ASN A 73 -26.35 -0.77 1.26
CA ASN A 73 -26.88 -0.82 2.62
C ASN A 73 -27.13 -2.28 2.99
N ARG A 74 -26.18 -2.91 3.69
CA ARG A 74 -26.40 -4.18 4.39
C ARG A 74 -26.36 -3.91 5.87
N GLY A 75 -27.54 -3.61 6.42
CA GLY A 75 -27.77 -3.69 7.86
C GLY A 75 -27.58 -5.13 8.30
N THR A 76 -26.47 -5.40 8.97
CA THR A 76 -26.37 -6.51 9.90
C THR A 76 -26.04 -5.90 11.24
N ASP A 77 -27.01 -5.96 12.15
CA ASP A 77 -26.84 -5.67 13.56
C ASP A 77 -25.72 -6.56 14.10
N VAL A 78 -24.57 -5.97 14.43
CA VAL A 78 -23.46 -6.67 15.09
C VAL A 78 -23.26 -6.02 16.45
N HIS A 79 -23.58 -6.82 17.46
CA HIS A 79 -23.37 -6.59 18.88
C HIS A 79 -21.89 -6.24 19.16
N PRO A 80 -21.58 -5.29 20.05
CA PRO A 80 -20.20 -4.99 20.42
C PRO A 80 -19.71 -6.13 21.29
N ASP A 81 -18.92 -7.04 20.73
CA ASP A 81 -18.18 -8.01 21.51
C ASP A 81 -16.71 -8.01 21.09
N GLN A 82 -15.92 -7.42 21.98
CA GLN A 82 -14.47 -7.45 22.16
C GLN A 82 -13.57 -7.40 20.90
N ALA A 83 -12.86 -6.28 20.75
CA ALA A 83 -11.69 -6.17 19.89
C ALA A 83 -10.67 -7.26 20.28
N VAL A 84 -10.61 -8.32 19.48
CA VAL A 84 -9.59 -9.34 19.61
C VAL A 84 -8.28 -8.73 19.13
N GLU A 85 -7.43 -8.34 20.08
CA GLU A 85 -6.02 -8.07 19.83
C GLU A 85 -5.40 -9.28 19.11
N PRO A 86 -4.68 -9.10 17.99
CA PRO A 86 -4.02 -10.20 17.32
C PRO A 86 -2.95 -10.78 18.27
N SER A 87 -3.26 -11.93 18.86
CA SER A 87 -2.33 -12.68 19.69
C SER A 87 -1.13 -13.10 18.83
N ALA A 88 -0.03 -12.40 19.00
CA ALA A 88 1.17 -12.48 18.20
C ALA A 88 2.04 -13.73 18.44
N ALA A 89 1.44 -14.83 18.90
CA ALA A 89 2.15 -16.07 19.19
C ALA A 89 1.93 -17.17 18.14
N ASP A 90 0.94 -17.03 17.25
CA ASP A 90 0.66 -18.02 16.23
C ASP A 90 0.67 -17.38 14.84
N GLY A 91 1.54 -17.89 13.96
CA GLY A 91 1.68 -17.44 12.57
C GLY A 91 0.41 -17.64 11.72
N SER A 92 -0.68 -18.11 12.32
CA SER A 92 -1.96 -18.41 11.72
C SER A 92 -3.01 -17.28 11.82
N THR A 93 -2.61 -16.02 12.04
CA THR A 93 -3.59 -14.91 11.95
C THR A 93 -3.93 -14.64 10.48
N SER A 94 -5.15 -15.03 10.07
CA SER A 94 -5.67 -14.78 8.72
C SER A 94 -5.67 -13.28 8.39
N TYR A 95 -5.37 -12.92 7.13
CA TYR A 95 -5.45 -11.53 6.66
C TYR A 95 -6.81 -10.89 6.97
N ARG A 96 -7.91 -11.67 6.95
CA ARG A 96 -9.27 -11.19 7.26
C ARG A 96 -9.39 -10.68 8.70
N ALA A 97 -8.77 -11.38 9.65
CA ALA A 97 -8.76 -10.95 11.05
C ALA A 97 -7.94 -9.66 11.20
N TYR A 98 -6.80 -9.59 10.52
CA TYR A 98 -5.95 -8.40 10.52
C TYR A 98 -6.63 -7.17 9.92
N LEU A 99 -7.27 -7.30 8.75
CA LEU A 99 -8.03 -6.18 8.15
C LEU A 99 -9.20 -5.76 9.04
N ARG A 100 -9.88 -6.69 9.71
CA ARG A 100 -10.94 -6.35 10.69
C ARG A 100 -10.40 -5.52 11.85
N TYR A 101 -9.22 -5.86 12.36
CA TYR A 101 -8.55 -5.09 13.40
C TYR A 101 -8.25 -3.66 12.91
N LEU A 102 -7.66 -3.49 11.73
CA LEU A 102 -7.40 -2.15 11.18
C LEU A 102 -8.69 -1.34 10.93
N ARG A 103 -9.77 -1.99 10.50
CA ARG A 103 -11.09 -1.34 10.35
C ARG A 103 -11.65 -0.87 11.69
N ALA A 104 -11.47 -1.63 12.77
CA ALA A 104 -11.85 -1.20 14.11
C ALA A 104 -11.05 0.03 14.56
N GLN A 105 -9.74 0.06 14.31
CA GLN A 105 -8.90 1.23 14.60
C GLN A 105 -9.32 2.45 13.76
N ALA A 106 -9.70 2.26 12.50
CA ALA A 106 -10.26 3.32 11.65
C ALA A 106 -11.56 3.88 12.24
N ALA A 107 -12.47 3.02 12.70
CA ALA A 107 -13.74 3.42 13.30
C ALA A 107 -13.56 4.17 14.63
N ASN A 108 -12.50 3.84 15.39
CA ASN A 108 -12.15 4.53 16.63
C ASN A 108 -11.48 5.89 16.42
N SER A 109 -11.19 6.28 15.17
CA SER A 109 -10.62 7.59 14.86
C SER A 109 -11.63 8.69 15.20
N THR A 110 -11.19 9.74 15.90
CA THR A 110 -12.05 10.83 16.40
C THR A 110 -12.72 11.65 15.29
N ASP A 111 -12.21 11.56 14.05
CA ASP A 111 -12.74 12.24 12.88
C ASP A 111 -13.42 11.24 11.92
N SER A 112 -14.73 11.40 11.72
CA SER A 112 -15.53 10.55 10.83
C SER A 112 -15.07 10.63 9.37
N ASN A 113 -14.51 11.77 8.93
CA ASN A 113 -14.00 11.91 7.57
C ASN A 113 -12.68 11.12 7.39
N SER A 114 -11.84 11.12 8.42
CA SER A 114 -10.64 10.27 8.48
C SER A 114 -10.98 8.79 8.42
N ALA A 115 -11.99 8.34 9.15
CA ALA A 115 -12.42 6.93 9.16
C ALA A 115 -12.81 6.46 7.75
N ALA A 116 -13.62 7.24 7.02
CA ALA A 116 -14.04 6.90 5.66
C ALA A 116 -12.86 6.72 4.69
N ILE A 117 -11.83 7.58 4.80
CA ILE A 117 -10.62 7.51 3.96
C ILE A 117 -9.86 6.20 4.19
N TYR A 118 -9.68 5.78 5.46
CA TYR A 118 -8.99 4.53 5.77
C TYR A 118 -9.80 3.30 5.37
N LEU A 119 -11.11 3.31 5.60
CA LEU A 119 -11.99 2.21 5.20
C LEU A 119 -11.96 1.99 3.68
N ALA A 120 -12.04 3.06 2.88
CA ALA A 120 -11.93 2.96 1.43
C ALA A 120 -10.58 2.38 0.97
N ALA A 121 -9.48 2.75 1.63
CA ALA A 121 -8.16 2.19 1.34
C ALA A 121 -8.07 0.70 1.70
N LEU A 122 -8.64 0.29 2.83
CA LEU A 122 -8.70 -1.11 3.26
C LEU A 122 -9.58 -1.98 2.35
N ASP A 123 -10.75 -1.47 1.95
CA ASP A 123 -11.68 -2.20 1.08
C ASP A 123 -11.09 -2.43 -0.32
N SER A 124 -10.38 -1.44 -0.85
CA SER A 124 -9.65 -1.60 -2.13
C SER A 124 -8.42 -2.50 -2.01
N LEU A 125 -7.81 -2.62 -0.83
CA LEU A 125 -6.65 -3.48 -0.59
C LEU A 125 -7.04 -4.96 -0.40
N GLU A 126 -8.25 -5.23 0.10
CA GLU A 126 -8.72 -6.57 0.49
C GLU A 126 -8.57 -7.61 -0.64
N ILE A 127 -8.87 -7.23 -1.88
CA ILE A 127 -8.75 -8.14 -3.04
C ILE A 127 -7.32 -8.64 -3.24
N PHE A 128 -6.32 -7.78 -3.00
CA PHE A 128 -4.91 -8.15 -3.12
C PHE A 128 -4.44 -8.96 -1.91
N CYS A 129 -4.93 -8.67 -0.71
CA CYS A 129 -4.67 -9.50 0.47
C CYS A 129 -5.22 -10.92 0.32
N ALA A 130 -6.41 -11.06 -0.28
CA ALA A 130 -6.99 -12.35 -0.60
C ALA A 130 -6.13 -13.11 -1.62
N ALA A 131 -5.70 -12.44 -2.69
CA ALA A 131 -4.82 -13.00 -3.71
C ALA A 131 -3.46 -13.45 -3.15
N ALA A 132 -2.91 -12.71 -2.18
CA ALA A 132 -1.64 -12.98 -1.52
C ALA A 132 -1.73 -14.05 -0.41
N SER A 133 -2.93 -14.54 -0.09
CA SER A 133 -3.10 -15.63 0.87
C SER A 133 -3.03 -16.97 0.15
N ASP A 134 -2.23 -17.92 0.65
CA ASP A 134 -1.96 -19.24 0.05
C ASP A 134 -3.20 -20.16 -0.05
N ASN A 135 -4.40 -19.65 0.22
CA ASN A 135 -5.62 -20.38 -0.08
C ASN A 135 -5.84 -20.28 -1.59
N ASP A 136 -5.77 -21.44 -2.27
CA ASP A 136 -6.04 -21.72 -3.69
C ASP A 136 -7.47 -21.32 -4.15
N ASP A 137 -7.98 -20.17 -3.73
CA ASP A 137 -9.20 -19.58 -4.30
C ASP A 137 -8.83 -18.96 -5.65
N GLU A 138 -8.81 -19.81 -6.69
CA GLU A 138 -8.74 -19.39 -8.10
C GLU A 138 -9.83 -18.35 -8.47
N ASP A 139 -10.83 -18.16 -7.59
CA ASP A 139 -11.90 -17.16 -7.68
C ASP A 139 -11.39 -15.71 -7.71
N TRP A 140 -10.24 -15.37 -7.12
CA TRP A 140 -9.75 -13.99 -7.20
C TRP A 140 -9.30 -13.61 -8.63
N LYS A 141 -8.82 -14.59 -9.41
CA LYS A 141 -8.46 -14.39 -10.83
C LYS A 141 -9.69 -14.09 -11.68
N SER A 142 -10.88 -14.52 -11.27
CA SER A 142 -12.17 -14.37 -11.97
C SER A 142 -12.90 -13.06 -11.62
N LYS A 143 -12.67 -12.51 -10.42
CA LYS A 143 -13.33 -11.28 -9.91
C LYS A 143 -12.71 -9.96 -10.35
N ALA A 144 -11.48 -9.98 -10.86
CA ALA A 144 -10.81 -8.80 -11.41
C ALA A 144 -11.08 -8.69 -12.90
N ASP A 145 -11.47 -7.50 -13.36
CA ASP A 145 -11.67 -7.16 -14.77
C ASP A 145 -10.55 -7.72 -15.66
N SER A 146 -10.89 -8.00 -16.92
CA SER A 146 -10.02 -8.60 -17.95
C SER A 146 -8.69 -7.87 -18.19
N ASP A 147 -8.46 -6.70 -17.57
CA ASP A 147 -7.21 -5.94 -17.66
C ASP A 147 -6.13 -6.56 -16.76
N PRO A 148 -5.03 -7.10 -17.33
CA PRO A 148 -3.91 -7.64 -16.58
C PRO A 148 -3.25 -6.62 -15.63
N HIS A 149 -3.30 -5.33 -15.95
CA HIS A 149 -2.69 -4.28 -15.12
C HIS A 149 -3.47 -4.03 -13.83
N SER A 150 -4.77 -4.34 -13.81
CA SER A 150 -5.62 -4.25 -12.61
C SER A 150 -5.21 -5.24 -11.50
N LYS A 151 -4.37 -6.23 -11.83
CA LYS A 151 -3.99 -7.35 -10.97
C LYS A 151 -2.63 -7.17 -10.29
N THR A 152 -1.91 -6.10 -10.59
CA THR A 152 -0.62 -5.79 -9.93
C THR A 152 -0.87 -5.08 -8.59
N PRO A 153 -0.11 -5.39 -7.52
CA PRO A 153 -0.19 -4.62 -6.27
C PRO A 153 0.09 -3.12 -6.48
N PHE A 154 0.85 -2.76 -7.50
CA PHE A 154 1.11 -1.37 -7.90
C PHE A 154 -0.16 -0.64 -8.37
N ALA A 155 -1.15 -1.35 -8.93
CA ALA A 155 -2.43 -0.76 -9.30
C ALA A 155 -3.18 -0.18 -8.09
N TRP A 156 -3.04 -0.80 -6.91
CA TRP A 156 -3.63 -0.28 -5.67
C TRP A 156 -3.05 1.10 -5.33
N GLN A 157 -1.73 1.24 -5.39
CA GLN A 157 -1.05 2.51 -5.12
C GLN A 157 -1.52 3.63 -6.04
N TYR A 158 -1.64 3.33 -7.34
CA TYR A 158 -2.10 4.31 -8.33
C TYR A 158 -3.54 4.77 -8.07
N ARG A 159 -4.38 3.95 -7.41
CA ARG A 159 -5.80 4.22 -7.13
C ARG A 159 -6.05 4.91 -5.79
N LEU A 160 -5.02 5.10 -4.96
CA LEU A 160 -5.16 5.80 -3.69
C LEU A 160 -5.69 7.23 -3.90
N SER A 161 -6.48 7.71 -2.94
CA SER A 161 -6.94 9.10 -2.94
C SER A 161 -5.85 10.03 -2.43
N ASP A 162 -5.82 11.27 -2.91
CA ASP A 162 -4.87 12.28 -2.44
C ASP A 162 -4.94 12.48 -0.93
N SER A 163 -6.15 12.39 -0.36
CA SER A 163 -6.38 12.47 1.10
C SER A 163 -5.75 11.33 1.89
N PHE A 164 -5.67 10.11 1.31
CA PHE A 164 -4.94 9.01 1.93
C PHE A 164 -3.42 9.21 1.80
N ILE A 165 -2.97 9.68 0.64
CA ILE A 165 -1.55 9.97 0.38
C ILE A 165 -1.03 11.05 1.33
N ASP A 166 -1.77 12.13 1.55
CA ASP A 166 -1.41 13.18 2.53
C ASP A 166 -1.22 12.59 3.95
N ARG A 167 -2.10 11.67 4.38
CA ARG A 167 -1.97 10.98 5.68
C ARG A 167 -0.74 10.09 5.75
N LEU A 168 -0.44 9.39 4.66
CA LEU A 168 0.74 8.56 4.55
C LEU A 168 2.03 9.41 4.60
N GLN A 169 2.05 10.57 3.93
CA GLN A 169 3.15 11.53 3.99
C GLN A 169 3.30 12.18 5.37
N ARG A 170 2.18 12.45 6.05
CA ARG A 170 2.15 12.87 7.46
C ARG A 170 2.50 11.75 8.44
N ARG A 171 2.76 10.54 7.93
CA ARG A 171 3.18 9.37 8.72
C ARG A 171 2.15 9.02 9.81
N THR A 172 0.85 9.15 9.52
CA THR A 172 -0.17 8.76 10.50
C THR A 172 -0.09 7.25 10.78
N PRO A 173 -0.21 6.80 12.04
CA PRO A 173 0.00 5.39 12.39
C PRO A 173 -0.84 4.40 11.57
N LEU A 174 -2.12 4.71 11.36
CA LEU A 174 -3.03 3.87 10.61
C LEU A 174 -2.76 3.88 9.10
N ALA A 175 -2.35 5.00 8.51
CA ALA A 175 -1.93 5.03 7.10
C ALA A 175 -0.68 4.16 6.88
N LEU A 176 0.30 4.28 7.78
CA LEU A 176 1.50 3.47 7.76
C LEU A 176 1.18 1.97 7.92
N ALA A 177 0.27 1.62 8.83
CA ALA A 177 -0.12 0.21 9.02
C ALA A 177 -0.79 -0.40 7.78
N ILE A 178 -1.69 0.37 7.13
CA ILE A 178 -2.31 -0.05 5.85
C ILE A 178 -1.23 -0.19 4.77
N PHE A 179 -0.27 0.72 4.71
CA PHE A 179 0.83 0.65 3.75
C PHE A 179 1.77 -0.54 4.01
N ALA A 180 2.03 -0.89 5.27
CA ALA A 180 2.76 -2.10 5.65
C ALA A 180 2.03 -3.38 5.21
N CYS A 181 0.69 -3.39 5.28
CA CYS A 181 -0.13 -4.48 4.76
C CYS A 181 0.05 -4.61 3.24
N TRP A 182 0.04 -3.49 2.50
CA TRP A 182 0.34 -3.50 1.07
C TRP A 182 1.77 -3.99 0.76
N ALA A 183 2.77 -3.58 1.54
CA ALA A 183 4.15 -4.06 1.35
C ALA A 183 4.25 -5.59 1.52
N THR A 184 3.47 -6.17 2.41
CA THR A 184 3.35 -7.64 2.56
C THR A 184 2.78 -8.28 1.30
N VAL A 185 1.72 -7.70 0.74
CA VAL A 185 1.12 -8.15 -0.52
C VAL A 185 2.11 -8.04 -1.67
N LEU A 186 2.89 -6.95 -1.73
CA LEU A 186 3.94 -6.75 -2.73
C LEU A 186 4.94 -7.92 -2.71
N GLY A 187 5.46 -8.29 -1.54
CA GLY A 187 6.43 -9.37 -1.42
C GLY A 187 5.90 -10.76 -1.79
N LYS A 188 4.58 -10.97 -1.71
CA LYS A 188 3.95 -12.26 -2.06
C LYS A 188 3.53 -12.36 -3.52
N LEU A 189 3.06 -11.26 -4.11
CA LEU A 189 2.51 -11.27 -5.47
C LEU A 189 3.53 -10.88 -6.54
N GLU A 190 4.51 -10.03 -6.20
CA GLU A 190 5.53 -9.58 -7.13
C GLU A 190 6.88 -10.20 -6.74
N THR A 191 7.23 -11.31 -7.41
CA THR A 191 8.44 -12.11 -7.13
C THR A 191 9.61 -11.76 -8.07
N GLY A 192 9.48 -10.71 -8.87
CA GLY A 192 10.54 -10.24 -9.77
C GLY A 192 11.64 -9.49 -9.03
N TRP A 193 12.84 -9.42 -9.64
CA TRP A 193 14.00 -8.70 -9.10
C TRP A 193 13.73 -7.21 -8.81
N VAL A 194 12.74 -6.61 -9.49
CA VAL A 194 12.35 -5.21 -9.34
C VAL A 194 11.75 -4.92 -7.95
N THR A 195 11.14 -5.92 -7.31
CA THR A 195 10.49 -5.77 -6.00
C THR A 195 11.31 -6.37 -4.86
N GLU A 196 12.49 -6.91 -5.16
CA GLU A 196 13.38 -7.53 -4.19
C GLU A 196 13.83 -6.53 -3.11
N GLY A 197 13.65 -6.90 -1.84
CA GLY A 197 14.05 -6.11 -0.67
C GLY A 197 13.14 -4.92 -0.32
N TRP A 198 12.21 -4.52 -1.20
CA TRP A 198 11.27 -3.43 -0.93
C TRP A 198 10.28 -3.73 0.22
N PRO A 199 9.63 -4.90 0.27
CA PRO A 199 8.72 -5.24 1.37
C PRO A 199 9.38 -5.10 2.75
N GLU A 200 10.57 -5.68 2.93
CA GLU A 200 11.32 -5.65 4.17
C GLU A 200 11.77 -4.22 4.51
N HIS A 201 12.28 -3.50 3.52
CA HIS A 201 12.72 -2.12 3.70
C HIS A 201 11.59 -1.21 4.16
N ILE A 202 10.41 -1.31 3.53
CA ILE A 202 9.24 -0.49 3.85
C ILE A 202 8.73 -0.82 5.25
N VAL A 203 8.48 -2.10 5.56
CA VAL A 203 7.91 -2.50 6.84
C VAL A 203 8.87 -2.17 7.99
N PHE A 204 10.17 -2.40 7.83
CA PHE A 204 11.17 -2.01 8.82
C PHE A 204 11.26 -0.48 8.98
N GLY A 205 11.23 0.26 7.87
CA GLY A 205 11.16 1.70 7.86
C GLY A 205 10.00 2.24 8.69
N ILE A 206 8.81 1.71 8.43
CA ILE A 206 7.58 2.01 9.17
C ILE A 206 7.77 1.71 10.67
N TRP A 207 8.27 0.52 11.01
CA TRP A 207 8.54 0.14 12.40
C TRP A 207 9.46 1.14 13.12
N SER A 208 10.53 1.58 12.45
CA SER A 208 11.52 2.49 13.02
C SER A 208 10.94 3.87 13.38
N ILE A 209 9.95 4.35 12.63
CA ILE A 209 9.33 5.68 12.84
C ILE A 209 8.07 5.64 13.71
N MET A 210 7.44 4.46 13.87
CA MET A 210 6.24 4.31 14.69
C MET A 210 6.56 4.28 16.19
N SER A 211 5.62 4.80 16.99
CA SER A 211 5.68 4.72 18.44
C SER A 211 5.55 3.26 18.94
N ALA A 212 5.95 3.00 20.18
CA ALA A 212 5.84 1.65 20.76
C ALA A 212 4.40 1.13 20.83
N GLU A 213 3.43 2.02 21.05
CA GLU A 213 2.00 1.69 21.14
C GLU A 213 1.43 1.32 19.76
N ASP A 214 1.79 2.11 18.74
CA ASP A 214 1.26 1.92 17.39
C ASP A 214 1.84 0.69 16.68
N ARG A 215 3.05 0.25 17.09
CA ARG A 215 3.76 -0.89 16.48
C ARG A 215 2.98 -2.19 16.50
N LEU A 216 2.04 -2.36 17.43
CA LEU A 216 1.11 -3.49 17.44
C LEU A 216 0.38 -3.65 16.11
N MET A 217 0.06 -2.54 15.44
CA MET A 217 -0.71 -2.53 14.19
C MET A 217 0.05 -3.14 13.01
N ILE A 218 1.38 -3.26 13.06
CA ILE A 218 2.18 -3.80 11.95
C ILE A 218 2.84 -5.14 12.25
N ARG A 219 2.59 -5.72 13.43
CA ARG A 219 3.17 -7.01 13.82
C ARG A 219 2.78 -8.14 12.87
N TRP A 220 1.54 -8.12 12.39
CA TRP A 220 1.09 -9.07 11.37
C TRP A 220 1.94 -8.93 10.10
N SER A 221 2.08 -7.72 9.56
CA SER A 221 2.86 -7.45 8.36
C SER A 221 4.31 -7.91 8.52
N MET A 222 4.95 -7.61 9.66
CA MET A 222 6.30 -8.10 9.97
C MET A 222 6.42 -9.62 9.97
N ALA A 223 5.46 -10.31 10.60
CA ALA A 223 5.45 -11.77 10.63
C ALA A 223 5.31 -12.37 9.23
N GLN A 224 4.52 -11.76 8.35
CA GLN A 224 4.30 -12.26 6.98
C GLN A 224 5.54 -12.19 6.09
N ILE A 225 6.45 -11.24 6.35
CA ILE A 225 7.72 -11.10 5.61
C ILE A 225 8.90 -11.69 6.39
N GLY A 226 8.65 -12.47 7.45
CA GLY A 226 9.69 -13.14 8.24
C GLY A 226 10.57 -12.21 9.09
N LEU A 227 10.18 -10.94 9.26
CA LEU A 227 10.90 -10.01 10.14
C LEU A 227 10.59 -10.32 11.60
N LYS A 228 11.64 -10.52 12.39
CA LYS A 228 11.53 -10.56 13.85
C LYS A 228 11.48 -9.12 14.37
N GLU A 229 10.74 -8.94 15.46
CA GLU A 229 10.73 -7.69 16.19
C GLU A 229 12.18 -7.32 16.57
N PRO A 230 12.73 -6.20 16.06
CA PRO A 230 14.11 -5.84 16.35
C PRO A 230 14.22 -5.57 17.85
N ALA A 231 15.20 -6.21 18.50
CA ALA A 231 15.43 -6.02 19.92
C ALA A 231 15.67 -4.53 20.19
N LEU A 232 15.10 -4.01 21.28
CA LEU A 232 15.26 -2.63 21.72
C LEU A 232 16.76 -2.33 21.94
N GLY A 233 17.47 -1.91 20.90
CA GLY A 233 18.92 -1.71 20.91
C GLY A 233 19.64 -1.96 19.58
N ASP A 234 19.04 -2.67 18.63
CA ASP A 234 19.69 -2.93 17.34
C ASP A 234 19.57 -1.72 16.40
N THR A 235 20.61 -0.89 16.45
CA THR A 235 20.91 0.09 15.39
C THR A 235 21.45 -0.69 14.19
N PRO A 236 21.09 -0.37 12.94
CA PRO A 236 21.32 -1.26 11.81
C PRO A 236 22.80 -1.44 11.53
N ALA A 237 23.32 -2.63 11.81
CA ALA A 237 24.53 -3.11 11.15
C ALA A 237 24.14 -3.53 9.73
N SER A 238 24.80 -2.89 8.77
CA SER A 238 24.80 -3.19 7.34
C SER A 238 24.62 -4.68 7.03
N SER A 239 23.43 -5.04 6.54
CA SER A 239 23.22 -6.29 5.81
C SER A 239 22.67 -6.00 4.41
N PHE A 240 23.20 -4.94 3.78
CA PHE A 240 23.17 -4.80 2.33
C PHE A 240 24.57 -5.15 1.83
N PRO A 241 24.75 -6.18 0.99
CA PRO A 241 26.04 -6.44 0.37
C PRO A 241 26.36 -5.28 -0.58
N GLU A 242 27.38 -4.49 -0.26
CA GLU A 242 27.88 -3.35 -1.05
C GLU A 242 28.56 -3.76 -2.38
N ASP A 243 28.46 -5.02 -2.81
CA ASP A 243 29.07 -5.49 -4.05
C ASP A 243 28.02 -5.98 -5.06
N ARG A 244 27.54 -5.05 -5.87
CA ARG A 244 27.34 -5.27 -7.31
C ARG A 244 27.16 -3.95 -8.06
N ILE A 245 28.27 -3.44 -8.59
CA ILE A 245 28.31 -2.57 -9.77
C ILE A 245 28.13 -3.46 -11.01
#